data_AF-A0A2V5GXQ9-F1
#
_entry.id   AF-A0A2V5GXQ9-F1
#
_cell.length_a   1.000
_cell.length_b   1.000
_cell.length_c   1.000
_cell.angle_alpha   90.00
_cell.angle_beta   90.00
_cell.angle_gamma   90.00
#
_symmetry.space_group_name_H-M   'P 1'
#
loop_
_entity.id
_entity.type
_entity.pdbx_description
1 polymer ?
#
loop_
_entity_poly.entity_id
_entity_poly.type
_entity_poly.pdbx_seq_one_letter_code
_entity_poly.pdbx_strand_id
1 'polypeptide(L)'
;SRPASEEFDPPLPKLWTPQTNLKLLLGGTAFLALSIITTRRAIRRRRVAAIPPFYTSAPYHKPSVSGGVEAFEALNLATLNVLAFAMMSTGGVLYAMDINSVEDMRRYVRRASLTEEEAARGVGEGDREMEREVEAWAAKVLGEKFGKELRAQRERELADAEKGEKGE
;
A
#
# COMPACT_ATOMS: atom_id res chain seq x y z
N SER A 1 -19.74 4.75 40.02
CA SER A 1 -18.88 5.79 39.38
C SER A 1 -17.45 5.53 39.81
N ARG A 2 -16.59 5.05 38.90
CA ARG A 2 -15.17 4.76 39.23
C ARG A 2 -14.38 6.06 39.03
N PRO A 3 -13.56 6.52 39.99
CA PRO A 3 -12.80 7.75 39.81
C PRO A 3 -11.76 7.55 38.71
N ALA A 4 -11.69 8.50 37.77
CA ALA A 4 -10.60 8.57 36.82
C ALA A 4 -9.30 8.73 37.61
N SER A 5 -8.42 7.73 37.54
CA SER A 5 -7.04 7.91 37.98
C SER A 5 -6.46 9.05 37.14
N GLU A 6 -6.10 10.17 37.78
CA GLU A 6 -5.30 11.20 37.15
C GLU A 6 -3.94 10.58 36.81
N GLU A 7 -3.82 10.14 35.56
CA GLU A 7 -2.59 9.63 34.99
C GLU A 7 -1.65 10.83 34.85
N PHE A 8 -0.66 10.91 35.75
CA PHE A 8 0.39 11.92 35.70
C PHE A 8 1.25 11.63 34.46
N ASP A 9 0.97 12.35 33.38
CA ASP A 9 1.74 12.27 32.13
C ASP A 9 2.66 13.50 32.04
N PRO A 10 3.87 13.45 32.63
CA PRO A 10 4.79 14.57 32.57
C PRO A 10 5.17 14.80 31.11
N PRO A 11 5.32 16.07 30.65
CA PRO A 11 5.73 16.34 29.28
C PRO A 11 7.09 15.69 29.04
N LEU A 12 7.09 14.60 28.27
CA LEU A 12 8.30 13.89 27.91
C LEU A 12 9.24 14.87 27.19
N PRO A 13 10.57 14.74 27.38
CA PRO A 13 11.54 15.52 26.61
C PRO A 13 11.22 15.43 25.11
N LYS A 14 11.42 16.52 24.35
CA LYS A 14 11.15 16.57 22.90
C LYS A 14 11.76 15.40 22.08
N LEU A 15 12.82 14.77 22.60
CA LEU A 15 13.48 13.62 21.99
C LEU A 15 12.72 12.29 22.18
N TRP A 16 11.86 12.21 23.20
CA TRP A 16 11.07 11.02 23.56
C TRP A 16 9.60 11.15 23.21
N THR A 17 9.19 12.25 22.57
CA THR A 17 7.84 12.34 22.00
C THR A 17 7.66 11.27 20.92
N PRO A 18 6.54 10.54 20.92
CA PRO A 18 6.26 9.47 19.96
C PRO A 18 5.88 10.05 18.58
N GLN A 19 6.85 10.58 17.84
CA GLN A 19 6.70 10.95 16.42
C GLN A 19 6.87 9.70 15.54
N THR A 20 6.02 8.71 15.75
CA THR A 20 6.10 7.40 15.10
C THR A 20 5.83 7.51 13.60
N ASN A 21 4.94 8.42 13.19
CA ASN A 21 4.61 8.66 11.79
C ASN A 21 5.81 9.19 10.98
N LEU A 22 6.51 10.21 11.51
CA LEU A 22 7.67 10.83 10.87
C LEU A 22 8.85 9.86 10.82
N LYS A 23 9.06 9.08 11.89
CA LYS A 23 10.10 8.03 11.91
C LYS A 23 9.82 6.96 10.87
N LEU A 24 8.56 6.54 10.71
CA LEU A 24 8.17 5.56 9.70
C LEU A 24 8.31 6.12 8.28
N LEU A 25 7.93 7.39 8.06
CA LEU A 25 8.08 8.06 6.78
C LEU A 25 9.55 8.25 6.40
N LEU A 26 10.37 8.80 7.30
CA LEU A 26 11.80 9.01 7.05
C LEU A 26 12.54 7.67 6.92
N GLY A 27 12.21 6.68 7.74
CA GLY A 27 12.75 5.33 7.63
C GLY A 27 12.38 4.67 6.31
N GLY A 28 11.10 4.75 5.91
CA GLY A 28 10.59 4.20 4.66
C GLY A 28 11.18 4.89 3.42
N THR A 29 11.27 6.22 3.41
CA THR A 29 11.91 6.99 2.32
C THR A 29 13.40 6.68 2.19
N ALA A 30 14.13 6.63 3.29
CA ALA A 30 15.54 6.26 3.30
C ALA A 30 15.75 4.82 2.80
N PHE A 31 14.92 3.89 3.28
CA PHE A 31 14.96 2.49 2.85
C PHE A 31 14.62 2.34 1.36
N LEU A 32 13.63 3.07 0.85
CA LEU A 32 13.27 3.11 -0.57
C LEU A 32 14.42 3.66 -1.42
N ALA A 33 15.06 4.75 -0.99
CA ALA A 33 16.21 5.30 -1.71
C ALA A 33 17.36 4.28 -1.81
N LEU A 34 17.68 3.59 -0.71
CA LEU A 34 18.70 2.53 -0.69
C LEU A 34 18.31 1.33 -1.58
N SER A 35 17.03 0.93 -1.58
CA SER A 35 16.51 -0.13 -2.43
C SER A 35 16.62 0.21 -3.92
N ILE A 36 16.26 1.44 -4.30
CA ILE A 36 16.37 1.94 -5.67
C ILE A 36 17.84 2.00 -6.11
N ILE A 37 18.75 2.48 -5.25
CA ILE A 37 20.18 2.53 -5.55
C ILE A 37 20.73 1.11 -5.81
N THR A 38 20.33 0.14 -4.98
CA THR A 38 20.75 -1.27 -5.11
C THR A 38 20.23 -1.87 -6.41
N THR A 39 18.95 -1.65 -6.72
CA THR A 39 18.32 -2.12 -7.96
C THR A 39 18.97 -1.50 -9.19
N ARG A 40 19.24 -0.19 -9.16
CA ARG A 40 19.93 0.52 -10.24
C ARG A 40 21.35 -0.02 -10.46
N ARG A 41 22.07 -0.33 -9.38
CA ARG A 41 23.40 -0.95 -9.44
C ARG A 41 23.33 -2.35 -10.07
N ALA A 42 22.36 -3.17 -9.69
CA ALA A 42 22.16 -4.51 -10.25
C ALA A 42 21.82 -4.45 -11.75
N ILE A 43 20.84 -3.64 -12.14
CA ILE A 43 20.45 -3.45 -13.55
C ILE A 43 21.63 -2.92 -14.38
N ARG A 44 22.41 -1.98 -13.87
CA ARG A 44 23.59 -1.44 -14.56
C ARG A 44 24.64 -2.53 -14.82
N ARG A 45 24.92 -3.39 -13.84
CA ARG A 45 25.85 -4.51 -14.01
C ARG A 45 25.39 -5.46 -15.12
N ARG A 46 24.08 -5.80 -15.14
CA ARG A 46 23.49 -6.65 -16.16
C ARG A 46 23.53 -6.01 -17.55
N ARG A 47 23.22 -4.72 -17.66
CA ARG A 47 23.31 -3.97 -18.92
C ARG A 47 24.73 -3.97 -19.49
N VAL A 48 25.75 -3.75 -18.66
CA VAL A 48 27.16 -3.79 -19.11
C VAL A 48 27.56 -5.19 -19.56
N ALA A 49 27.15 -6.24 -18.83
CA ALA A 49 27.44 -7.63 -19.21
C ALA A 49 26.77 -8.06 -20.54
N ALA A 50 25.64 -7.43 -20.89
CA ALA A 50 24.94 -7.67 -22.14
C ALA A 50 25.58 -6.99 -23.36
N ILE A 51 26.52 -6.05 -23.16
CA ILE A 51 27.22 -5.39 -24.27
C ILE A 51 28.31 -6.35 -24.81
N PRO A 52 28.28 -6.70 -26.10
CA PRO A 52 29.31 -7.54 -26.70
C PRO A 52 30.71 -6.88 -26.66
N PRO A 53 31.80 -7.66 -26.46
CA PRO A 53 33.15 -7.13 -26.62
C PRO A 53 33.43 -6.77 -28.10
N PHE A 54 34.36 -5.83 -28.33
CA PHE A 54 34.68 -5.22 -29.64
C PHE A 54 34.97 -6.21 -30.79
N TYR A 55 35.30 -7.47 -30.49
CA TYR A 55 35.63 -8.50 -31.49
C TYR A 55 34.79 -9.78 -31.31
N THR A 56 33.52 -9.67 -30.95
CA THR A 56 32.62 -10.83 -31.03
C THR A 56 31.93 -10.86 -32.39
N SER A 57 32.06 -12.00 -33.08
CA SER A 57 31.38 -12.31 -34.34
C SER A 57 29.98 -12.90 -34.12
N ALA A 58 29.53 -13.03 -32.88
CA ALA A 58 28.24 -13.60 -32.54
C ALA A 58 27.11 -12.58 -32.78
N PRO A 59 26.13 -12.87 -33.66
CA PRO A 59 24.94 -12.02 -33.83
C PRO A 59 24.09 -11.91 -32.54
N TYR A 60 24.28 -12.84 -31.61
CA TYR A 60 23.56 -12.94 -30.33
C TYR A 60 24.54 -13.15 -29.18
N HIS A 61 25.18 -12.08 -28.70
CA HIS A 61 25.97 -12.14 -27.47
C HIS A 61 25.04 -12.33 -26.28
N LYS A 62 25.13 -13.49 -25.64
CA LYS A 62 24.35 -13.83 -24.43
C LYS A 62 25.32 -14.12 -23.30
N PRO A 63 25.39 -13.26 -22.27
CA PRO A 63 26.20 -13.57 -21.08
C PRO A 63 25.70 -14.86 -20.44
N SER A 64 26.62 -15.71 -19.99
CA SER A 64 26.27 -16.92 -19.25
C SER A 64 25.63 -16.53 -17.93
N VAL A 65 24.37 -16.91 -17.72
CA VAL A 65 23.62 -16.65 -16.50
C VAL A 65 23.10 -17.96 -15.93
N SER A 66 23.13 -18.09 -14.60
CA SER A 66 22.44 -19.17 -13.90
C SER A 66 21.00 -18.74 -13.65
N GLY A 67 20.03 -19.39 -14.30
CA GLY A 67 18.63 -18.99 -14.25
C GLY A 67 18.05 -18.94 -12.83
N GLY A 68 18.45 -19.87 -11.96
CA GLY A 68 18.01 -19.89 -10.55
C GLY A 68 18.56 -18.73 -9.72
N VAL A 69 19.84 -18.40 -9.91
CA VAL A 69 20.49 -17.27 -9.21
C VAL A 69 19.88 -15.94 -9.68
N GLU A 70 19.65 -15.80 -10.99
CA GLU A 70 19.07 -14.61 -11.60
C GLU A 70 17.62 -14.38 -11.11
N ALA A 71 16.84 -15.45 -11.02
CA ALA A 71 15.47 -15.40 -10.51
C ALA A 71 15.42 -15.03 -9.02
N PHE A 72 16.31 -15.59 -8.19
CA PHE A 72 16.39 -15.26 -6.78
C PHE A 72 16.80 -13.80 -6.54
N GLU A 73 17.78 -13.30 -7.29
CA GLU A 73 18.16 -11.89 -7.23
C GLU A 73 16.99 -10.99 -7.66
N ALA A 74 16.30 -11.34 -8.75
CA ALA A 74 15.14 -10.58 -9.22
C ALA A 74 13.99 -10.57 -8.20
N LEU A 75 13.70 -11.70 -7.57
CA LEU A 75 12.70 -11.80 -6.51
C LEU A 75 13.04 -10.89 -5.34
N ASN A 76 14.28 -10.94 -4.83
CA ASN A 76 14.70 -10.11 -3.71
C ASN A 76 14.71 -8.61 -4.06
N LEU A 77 15.13 -8.26 -5.28
CA LEU A 77 15.07 -6.86 -5.75
C LEU A 77 13.61 -6.36 -5.83
N ALA A 78 12.69 -7.22 -6.27
CA ALA A 78 11.28 -6.87 -6.34
C ALA A 78 10.66 -6.71 -4.95
N THR A 79 10.89 -7.66 -4.04
CA THR A 79 10.32 -7.62 -2.68
C THR A 79 10.84 -6.44 -1.88
N LEU A 80 12.13 -6.10 -1.99
CA LEU A 80 12.69 -4.92 -1.33
C LEU A 80 12.05 -3.63 -1.82
N ASN A 81 11.83 -3.47 -3.13
CA ASN A 81 11.21 -2.27 -3.67
C ASN A 81 9.73 -2.15 -3.26
N VAL A 82 8.97 -3.24 -3.29
CA VAL A 82 7.55 -3.25 -2.88
C VAL A 82 7.42 -2.98 -1.39
N LEU A 83 8.23 -3.66 -0.56
CA LEU A 83 8.25 -3.45 0.89
C LEU A 83 8.63 -2.01 1.23
N ALA A 84 9.66 -1.47 0.58
CA ALA A 84 10.09 -0.11 0.82
C ALA A 84 9.04 0.93 0.40
N PHE A 85 8.37 0.69 -0.73
CA PHE A 85 7.26 1.53 -1.16
C PHE A 85 6.10 1.48 -0.16
N ALA A 86 5.73 0.30 0.33
CA ALA A 86 4.67 0.12 1.31
C ALA A 86 4.99 0.80 2.65
N MET A 87 6.24 0.69 3.13
CA MET A 87 6.68 1.38 4.35
C MET A 87 6.62 2.89 4.18
N MET A 88 7.13 3.41 3.05
CA MET A 88 7.09 4.84 2.73
C MET A 88 5.65 5.35 2.62
N SER A 89 4.79 4.65 1.86
CA SER A 89 3.40 5.07 1.64
C SER A 89 2.61 5.05 2.94
N THR A 90 2.76 4.00 3.75
CA THR A 90 2.11 3.90 5.07
C THR A 90 2.58 5.02 5.99
N GLY A 91 3.90 5.27 6.06
CA GLY A 91 4.45 6.40 6.81
C GLY A 91 3.92 7.75 6.31
N GLY A 92 3.79 7.92 5.00
CA GLY A 92 3.27 9.14 4.38
C GLY A 92 1.80 9.39 4.69
N VAL A 93 0.97 8.35 4.65
CA VAL A 93 -0.45 8.42 5.03
C VAL A 93 -0.59 8.78 6.51
N LEU A 94 0.13 8.09 7.40
CA LEU A 94 0.10 8.37 8.83
C LEU A 94 0.61 9.78 9.17
N TYR A 95 1.61 10.27 8.43
CA TYR A 95 2.11 11.64 8.58
C TYR A 95 1.09 12.68 8.11
N ALA A 96 0.46 12.46 6.95
CA ALA A 96 -0.54 13.39 6.40
C ALA A 96 -1.80 13.50 7.26
N MET A 97 -2.18 12.42 7.93
CA MET A 97 -3.37 12.35 8.79
C MET A 97 -3.08 12.69 10.26
N ASP A 98 -1.82 13.00 10.60
CA ASP A 98 -1.34 13.22 11.97
C ASP A 98 -1.68 12.07 12.95
N ILE A 99 -1.56 10.83 12.48
CA ILE A 99 -1.82 9.63 13.28
C ILE A 99 -0.50 9.11 13.85
N ASN A 100 -0.30 9.25 15.16
CA ASN A 100 0.88 8.75 15.86
C ASN A 100 0.59 7.55 16.78
N SER A 101 -0.67 7.32 17.12
CA SER A 101 -1.12 6.25 18.02
C SER A 101 -2.41 5.59 17.55
N VAL A 102 -2.74 4.45 18.17
CA VAL A 102 -4.03 3.76 17.95
C VAL A 102 -5.20 4.66 18.36
N GLU A 103 -5.03 5.51 19.37
CA GLU A 103 -6.09 6.40 19.82
C GLU A 103 -6.36 7.53 18.81
N ASP A 104 -5.30 8.05 18.16
CA ASP A 104 -5.45 9.01 17.05
C ASP A 104 -6.20 8.37 15.89
N MET A 105 -5.90 7.11 15.57
CA MET A 105 -6.60 6.36 14.54
C MET A 105 -8.08 6.15 14.90
N ARG A 106 -8.40 5.75 16.14
CA ARG A 106 -9.81 5.63 16.59
C ARG A 106 -10.53 6.97 16.56
N ARG A 107 -9.86 8.05 16.97
CA ARG A 107 -10.41 9.42 16.90
C ARG A 107 -10.66 9.84 15.45
N TYR A 108 -9.74 9.53 14.54
CA TYR A 108 -9.90 9.78 13.11
C TYR A 108 -11.11 9.02 12.55
N VAL A 109 -11.21 7.71 12.81
CA VAL A 109 -12.33 6.88 12.34
C VAL A 109 -13.67 7.39 12.90
N ARG A 110 -13.73 7.70 14.19
CA ARG A 110 -14.94 8.28 14.81
C ARG A 110 -15.30 9.64 14.22
N ARG A 111 -14.32 10.50 13.93
CA ARG A 111 -14.58 11.79 13.27
C ARG A 111 -15.09 11.57 11.84
N ALA A 112 -14.47 10.67 11.11
CA ALA A 112 -14.89 10.30 9.76
C ALA A 112 -16.32 9.73 9.75
N SER A 113 -16.70 8.93 10.75
CA SER A 113 -18.05 8.37 10.86
C SER A 113 -19.09 9.39 11.37
N LEU A 114 -18.72 10.30 12.29
CA LEU A 114 -19.61 11.32 12.85
C LEU A 114 -19.88 12.50 11.91
N THR A 115 -19.14 12.61 10.79
CA THR A 115 -19.48 13.51 9.69
C THR A 115 -20.64 12.90 8.87
N GLU A 116 -21.67 12.42 9.58
CA GLU A 116 -22.70 11.53 9.07
C GLU A 116 -23.78 12.30 8.29
N GLU A 117 -23.94 13.61 8.50
CA GLU A 117 -24.88 14.42 7.70
C GLU A 117 -24.40 14.66 6.25
N GLU A 118 -23.10 14.68 6.00
CA GLU A 118 -22.53 14.76 4.64
C GLU A 118 -22.20 13.36 4.10
N ALA A 119 -21.83 12.41 4.95
CA ALA A 119 -21.61 11.02 4.56
C ALA A 119 -22.93 10.28 4.25
N ALA A 120 -24.06 10.52 4.92
CA ALA A 120 -25.33 9.87 4.57
C ALA A 120 -25.92 10.35 3.23
N ARG A 121 -25.57 11.56 2.77
CA ARG A 121 -25.93 12.06 1.43
C ARG A 121 -24.89 11.74 0.35
N GLY A 122 -23.61 11.58 0.70
CA GLY A 122 -22.51 11.33 -0.24
C GLY A 122 -21.99 9.89 -0.32
N VAL A 123 -22.14 9.06 0.72
CA VAL A 123 -21.67 7.66 0.73
C VAL A 123 -22.51 6.80 -0.19
N GLY A 124 -23.82 6.98 -0.27
CA GLY A 124 -24.63 6.19 -1.22
C GLY A 124 -24.32 6.46 -2.70
N GLU A 125 -23.78 7.63 -3.04
CA GLU A 125 -23.46 8.03 -4.42
C GLU A 125 -21.96 7.84 -4.72
N GLY A 126 -21.09 8.21 -3.80
CA GLY A 126 -19.64 8.05 -3.88
C GLY A 126 -19.17 6.61 -3.71
N ASP A 127 -19.83 5.80 -2.85
CA ASP A 127 -19.54 4.37 -2.74
C ASP A 127 -19.93 3.66 -4.05
N ARG A 128 -21.09 3.98 -4.63
CA ARG A 128 -21.51 3.46 -5.95
C ARG A 128 -20.62 3.93 -7.11
N GLU A 129 -20.05 5.13 -7.04
CA GLU A 129 -19.10 5.62 -8.03
C GLU A 129 -17.76 4.89 -7.91
N MET A 130 -17.20 4.83 -6.70
CA MET A 130 -15.99 4.07 -6.38
C MET A 130 -16.14 2.59 -6.81
N GLU A 131 -17.27 1.98 -6.50
CA GLU A 131 -17.62 0.63 -6.89
C GLU A 131 -17.56 0.41 -8.41
N ARG A 132 -18.13 1.35 -9.18
CA ARG A 132 -18.09 1.31 -10.65
C ARG A 132 -16.69 1.52 -11.18
N GLU A 133 -15.90 2.39 -10.56
CA GLU A 133 -14.49 2.60 -10.90
C GLU A 133 -13.64 1.35 -10.62
N VAL A 134 -13.86 0.68 -9.49
CA VAL A 134 -13.18 -0.58 -9.13
C VAL A 134 -13.50 -1.68 -10.11
N GLU A 135 -14.77 -1.84 -10.50
CA GLU A 135 -15.18 -2.80 -11.52
C GLU A 135 -14.58 -2.48 -12.89
N ALA A 136 -14.61 -1.22 -13.31
CA ALA A 136 -14.06 -0.77 -14.58
C ALA A 136 -12.54 -1.00 -14.63
N TRP A 137 -11.86 -0.73 -13.53
CA TRP A 137 -10.44 -1.03 -13.37
C TRP A 137 -10.17 -2.54 -13.41
N ALA A 138 -10.94 -3.34 -12.68
CA ALA A 138 -10.80 -4.80 -12.67
C ALA A 138 -11.03 -5.39 -14.07
N ALA A 139 -12.05 -4.91 -14.79
CA ALA A 139 -12.32 -5.30 -16.17
C ALA A 139 -11.16 -4.93 -17.10
N LYS A 140 -10.56 -3.75 -16.91
CA LYS A 140 -9.43 -3.27 -17.71
C LYS A 140 -8.13 -4.04 -17.45
N VAL A 141 -7.87 -4.43 -16.20
CA VAL A 141 -6.59 -5.05 -15.78
C VAL A 141 -6.65 -6.57 -15.83
N LEU A 142 -7.72 -7.17 -15.30
CA LEU A 142 -7.86 -8.62 -15.12
C LEU A 142 -8.78 -9.26 -16.17
N GLY A 143 -9.43 -8.43 -16.99
CA GLY A 143 -10.32 -8.86 -18.06
C GLY A 143 -11.80 -8.72 -17.70
N GLU A 144 -12.63 -8.58 -18.73
CA GLU A 144 -14.05 -8.24 -18.60
C GLU A 144 -14.85 -9.27 -17.77
N LYS A 145 -14.42 -10.54 -17.79
CA LYS A 145 -15.00 -11.62 -16.98
C LYS A 145 -14.84 -11.36 -15.47
N PHE A 146 -13.68 -10.90 -15.04
CA PHE A 146 -13.42 -10.58 -13.62
C PHE A 146 -14.24 -9.39 -13.14
N GLY A 147 -14.39 -8.35 -13.97
CA GLY A 147 -15.26 -7.21 -13.63
C GLY A 147 -16.73 -7.63 -13.46
N LYS A 148 -17.21 -8.55 -14.31
CA LYS A 148 -18.58 -9.12 -14.20
C LYS A 148 -18.74 -10.01 -12.97
N GLU A 149 -17.73 -10.80 -12.61
CA GLU A 149 -17.74 -11.63 -11.40
C GLU A 149 -17.78 -10.77 -10.13
N LEU A 150 -17.05 -9.64 -10.10
CA LEU A 150 -17.07 -8.71 -8.97
C LEU A 150 -18.45 -8.07 -8.76
N ARG A 151 -19.11 -7.66 -9.85
CA ARG A 151 -20.51 -7.18 -9.84
C ARG A 151 -21.47 -8.24 -9.31
N ALA A 152 -21.37 -9.46 -9.83
CA ALA A 152 -22.26 -10.55 -9.47
C ALA A 152 -22.08 -11.00 -8.00
N GLN A 153 -20.87 -10.88 -7.43
CA GLN A 153 -20.66 -11.11 -6.00
C GLN A 153 -21.33 -10.03 -5.15
N ARG A 154 -21.19 -8.74 -5.50
CA ARG A 154 -21.86 -7.65 -4.77
C ARG A 154 -23.38 -7.78 -4.81
N GLU A 155 -23.96 -8.05 -5.98
CA GLU A 155 -25.42 -8.22 -6.11
C GLU A 155 -25.95 -9.34 -5.21
N ARG A 156 -25.15 -10.40 -4.98
CA ARG A 156 -25.48 -11.48 -4.04
C ARG A 156 -25.37 -11.02 -2.58
N GLU A 157 -24.30 -10.33 -2.21
CA GLU A 157 -24.12 -9.79 -0.85
C GLU A 157 -25.22 -8.80 -0.47
N LEU A 158 -25.63 -7.92 -1.39
CA LEU A 158 -26.75 -7.01 -1.19
C LEU A 158 -28.08 -7.75 -1.01
N ALA A 159 -28.34 -8.78 -1.84
CA ALA A 159 -29.55 -9.60 -1.73
C ALA A 159 -29.60 -10.42 -0.43
N ASP A 160 -28.45 -10.82 0.11
CA ASP A 160 -28.35 -11.53 1.38
C ASP A 160 -28.50 -10.59 2.58
N ALA A 161 -27.99 -9.35 2.49
CA ALA A 161 -28.23 -8.29 3.48
C ALA A 161 -29.72 -7.92 3.57
N GLU A 162 -30.40 -7.72 2.43
CA GLU A 162 -31.85 -7.43 2.40
C GLU A 162 -32.73 -8.56 2.94
N LYS A 163 -32.27 -9.82 2.87
CA LYS A 163 -32.97 -10.97 3.47
C LYS A 163 -32.74 -11.08 4.97
N GLY A 164 -31.56 -10.72 5.46
CA GLY A 164 -31.25 -10.66 6.88
C GLY A 164 -32.09 -9.61 7.61
N GLU A 165 -32.31 -8.46 6.99
CA GLU A 165 -33.07 -7.33 7.56
C GLU A 165 -34.59 -7.59 7.62
N LYS A 166 -35.11 -8.54 6.84
CA LYS A 166 -36.54 -8.95 6.85
C LYS A 166 -36.83 -10.18 7.72
N GLY A 167 -35.79 -10.80 8.28
CA GLY A 167 -35.87 -12.02 9.10
C GLY A 167 -35.78 -11.78 10.61
N GLU A 168 -35.65 -10.53 11.04
CA GLU A 168 -35.66 -10.06 12.44
C GLU A 168 -36.96 -9.28 12.72
#